data_AF-A0A7T8HKU7-F1
#
_entry.id   AF-A0A7T8HKU7-F1
#
_cell.length_a   1.000
_cell.length_b   1.000
_cell.length_c   1.000
_cell.angle_alpha   90.00
_cell.angle_beta   90.00
_cell.angle_gamma   90.00
#
_symmetry.space_group_name_H-M   'P 1'
#
loop_
_entity.id
_entity.type
_entity.pdbx_description
1 polymer ?
#
loop_
_entity_poly.entity_id
_entity_poly.type
_entity_poly.pdbx_seq_one_letter_code
_entity_poly.pdbx_strand_id
1 'polypeptide(L)'
;MCITALSVLLTICLTWRGPVLIPPESTKYILYWNTAYGSSEYGFCCGKEPYVKYNCHPRRNCYVTNNRSYLESVSDFDAILFHQRTLSSNDLPSKRSLHQRYIFYLLESPSNMLYQTLHVTRTAAKIIGRCVTNYSKPSMLY
;
A
#
# COMPACT_ATOMS: atom_id res chain seq x y z
N MET A 1 3.02 -26.10 -47.10
CA MET A 1 2.47 -25.36 -45.95
C MET A 1 3.27 -25.77 -44.71
N CYS A 2 4.32 -25.03 -44.33
CA CYS A 2 5.19 -25.39 -43.18
C CYS A 2 5.80 -24.14 -42.52
N ILE A 3 4.98 -23.09 -42.31
CA ILE A 3 5.45 -21.79 -41.76
C ILE A 3 4.81 -21.48 -40.40
N THR A 4 3.81 -22.24 -39.94
CA THR A 4 3.04 -21.89 -38.73
C THR A 4 3.60 -22.43 -37.41
N ALA A 5 4.51 -23.41 -37.42
CA ALA A 5 5.03 -24.00 -36.19
C ALA A 5 6.12 -23.14 -35.51
N LEU A 6 6.97 -22.46 -36.28
CA LEU A 6 8.04 -21.61 -35.75
C LEU A 6 7.53 -20.29 -35.15
N SER A 7 6.46 -19.70 -35.69
CA SER A 7 5.91 -18.44 -35.18
C SER A 7 5.21 -18.60 -33.82
N VAL A 8 4.56 -19.74 -33.60
CA VAL A 8 3.88 -20.06 -32.33
C VAL A 8 4.91 -20.28 -31.21
N LEU A 9 6.00 -21.00 -31.48
CA LEU A 9 7.08 -21.21 -30.51
C LEU A 9 7.81 -19.93 -30.13
N LEU A 10 8.05 -19.02 -31.09
CA LEU A 10 8.68 -17.73 -30.81
C LEU A 10 7.77 -16.84 -29.93
N THR A 11 6.45 -16.92 -30.13
CA THR A 11 5.47 -16.15 -29.34
C THR A 11 5.34 -16.68 -27.92
N ILE A 12 5.41 -18.00 -27.72
CA ILE A 12 5.46 -18.63 -26.39
C ILE A 12 6.72 -18.19 -25.64
N CYS A 13 7.86 -18.08 -26.33
CA CYS A 13 9.12 -17.63 -25.72
C CYS A 13 9.11 -16.13 -25.37
N LEU A 14 8.54 -15.29 -26.23
CA LEU A 14 8.42 -13.83 -26.01
C LEU A 14 7.37 -13.45 -24.94
N THR A 15 6.46 -14.37 -24.60
CA THR A 15 5.45 -14.17 -23.54
C THR A 15 5.76 -14.94 -22.26
N TRP A 16 6.78 -15.81 -22.26
CA TRP A 16 7.28 -16.49 -21.08
C TRP A 16 7.96 -15.46 -20.15
N ARG A 17 7.17 -14.84 -19.27
CA ARG A 17 7.71 -14.26 -18.04
C ARG A 17 8.22 -15.44 -17.22
N GLY A 18 9.52 -15.72 -17.34
CA GLY A 18 10.20 -16.70 -16.51
C GLY A 18 9.91 -16.47 -15.02
N PRO A 19 10.18 -17.46 -14.16
CA PRO A 19 9.97 -17.32 -12.72
C PRO A 19 10.59 -16.01 -12.25
N VAL A 20 9.77 -15.15 -11.65
CA VAL A 20 10.23 -13.90 -11.05
C VAL A 20 11.34 -14.28 -10.08
N LEU A 21 12.58 -13.92 -10.40
CA LEU A 21 13.71 -14.11 -9.50
C LEU A 21 13.44 -13.23 -8.29
N ILE A 22 12.91 -13.83 -7.22
CA ILE A 22 12.71 -13.17 -5.94
C ILE A 22 14.13 -12.95 -5.39
N PRO A 23 14.58 -11.70 -5.20
CA PRO A 23 15.87 -11.43 -4.55
C PRO A 23 15.89 -12.12 -3.18
N PRO A 24 17.06 -12.51 -2.64
CA PRO A 24 17.15 -13.18 -1.35
C PRO A 24 16.25 -12.46 -0.32
N GLU A 25 15.34 -13.22 0.29
CA GLU A 25 14.20 -12.74 1.07
C GLU A 25 14.68 -11.89 2.25
N SER A 26 14.93 -10.59 2.02
CA SER A 26 15.11 -9.61 3.09
C SER A 26 13.76 -9.37 3.76
N THR A 27 13.74 -9.36 5.09
CA THR A 27 12.50 -9.11 5.84
C THR A 27 12.01 -7.71 5.54
N LYS A 28 10.75 -7.60 5.12
CA LYS A 28 10.08 -6.32 4.87
C LYS A 28 9.38 -5.82 6.11
N TYR A 29 9.64 -4.59 6.51
CA TYR A 29 9.08 -4.00 7.72
C TYR A 29 7.92 -3.07 7.38
N ILE A 30 6.79 -3.28 8.05
CA ILE A 30 5.55 -2.56 7.84
C ILE A 30 5.12 -1.92 9.16
N LEU A 31 4.88 -0.61 9.14
CA LEU A 31 4.46 0.15 10.31
C LEU A 31 2.98 0.51 10.23
N TYR A 32 2.23 0.24 11.29
CA TYR A 32 0.91 0.81 11.53
C TYR A 32 1.08 2.17 12.23
N TRP A 33 0.76 3.26 11.53
CA TRP A 33 1.09 4.60 12.01
C TRP A 33 0.21 5.06 13.17
N ASN A 34 -1.10 4.97 12.99
CA ASN A 34 -2.13 5.50 13.88
C ASN A 34 -3.27 4.48 14.04
N THR A 35 -4.20 4.66 14.98
CA THR A 35 -5.25 3.66 15.23
C THR A 35 -6.26 3.53 14.09
N ALA A 36 -6.59 2.32 13.65
CA ALA A 36 -7.68 2.03 12.71
C ALA A 36 -8.86 1.40 13.46
N TYR A 37 -10.06 1.94 13.29
CA TYR A 37 -11.30 1.39 13.89
C TYR A 37 -11.19 1.06 15.40
N GLY A 38 -10.47 1.90 16.17
CA GLY A 38 -10.27 1.70 17.61
C GLY A 38 -9.09 0.80 18.00
N SER A 39 -8.36 0.21 17.03
CA SER A 39 -7.21 -0.65 17.27
C SER A 39 -5.92 -0.05 16.71
N SER A 40 -4.80 -0.15 17.45
CA SER A 40 -3.46 0.17 16.94
C SER A 40 -2.88 -0.94 16.05
N GLU A 41 -3.53 -2.10 16.02
CA GLU A 41 -3.06 -3.31 15.32
C GLU A 41 -3.90 -3.66 14.08
N TYR A 42 -4.89 -2.82 13.77
CA TYR A 42 -5.70 -2.87 12.54
C TYR A 42 -6.51 -4.18 12.41
N GLY A 43 -6.61 -4.97 13.48
CA GLY A 43 -7.27 -6.27 13.51
C GLY A 43 -6.42 -7.44 13.02
N PHE A 44 -5.17 -7.21 12.60
CA PHE A 44 -4.29 -8.24 12.02
C PHE A 44 -2.97 -8.40 12.77
N CYS A 45 -2.83 -7.91 14.02
CA CYS A 45 -1.60 -7.99 14.82
C CYS A 45 -0.80 -9.29 14.65
N CYS A 46 0.53 -9.40 14.85
CA CYS A 46 1.65 -8.48 14.72
C CYS A 46 2.89 -9.35 14.42
N GLY A 47 4.02 -8.75 14.09
CA GLY A 47 5.24 -9.45 13.75
C GLY A 47 5.10 -10.22 12.45
N LYS A 48 5.59 -11.47 12.41
CA LYS A 48 5.50 -12.33 11.21
C LYS A 48 4.24 -13.19 11.17
N GLU A 49 3.54 -13.33 12.30
CA GLU A 49 2.42 -14.27 12.48
C GLU A 49 1.32 -14.12 11.43
N PRO A 50 0.85 -12.90 11.09
CA PRO A 50 -0.30 -12.74 10.18
C PRO A 50 -0.02 -13.33 8.80
N TYR A 51 1.20 -13.13 8.30
CA TYR A 51 1.61 -13.60 6.98
C TYR A 51 1.78 -15.12 6.93
N VAL A 52 2.12 -15.75 8.06
CA VAL A 52 2.18 -17.20 8.21
C VAL A 52 0.78 -17.78 8.32
N LYS A 53 -0.05 -17.21 9.20
CA LYS A 53 -1.43 -17.65 9.48
C LYS A 53 -2.30 -17.62 8.23
N TYR A 54 -2.23 -16.55 7.45
CA TYR A 54 -3.02 -16.37 6.22
C TYR A 54 -2.33 -16.96 4.97
N ASN A 55 -1.25 -17.72 5.14
CA ASN A 55 -0.54 -18.41 4.07
C ASN A 55 -0.16 -17.51 2.87
N CYS A 56 0.35 -16.30 3.14
CA CYS A 56 0.62 -15.28 2.12
C CYS A 56 1.81 -15.65 1.21
N HIS A 57 1.57 -16.38 0.13
CA HIS A 57 2.58 -16.74 -0.86
C HIS A 57 2.63 -15.80 -2.07
N PRO A 58 3.80 -15.58 -2.69
CA PRO A 58 5.12 -16.13 -2.35
C PRO A 58 5.88 -15.35 -1.26
N ARG A 59 5.43 -14.13 -0.91
CA ARG A 59 6.16 -13.22 -0.01
C ARG A 59 5.63 -13.29 1.42
N ARG A 60 6.26 -14.14 2.24
CA ARG A 60 5.94 -14.29 3.67
C ARG A 60 6.90 -13.57 4.59
N ASN A 61 8.09 -13.17 4.12
CA ASN A 61 9.08 -12.53 5.00
C ASN A 61 8.75 -11.06 5.26
N CYS A 62 7.59 -10.82 5.86
CA CYS A 62 7.13 -9.51 6.29
C CYS A 62 7.03 -9.49 7.82
N TYR A 63 7.31 -8.34 8.40
CA TYR A 63 7.16 -8.08 9.83
C TYR A 63 6.34 -6.81 9.99
N VAL A 64 5.25 -6.89 10.75
CA VAL A 64 4.36 -5.76 11.00
C VAL A 64 4.39 -5.33 12.46
N THR A 65 4.33 -4.03 12.72
CA THR A 65 4.34 -3.49 14.08
C THR A 65 3.61 -2.15 14.14
N ASN A 66 3.10 -1.80 15.30
CA ASN A 66 2.60 -0.46 15.63
C ASN A 66 3.62 0.38 16.42
N ASN A 67 4.77 -0.21 16.78
CA ASN A 67 5.84 0.49 17.49
C ASN A 67 6.70 1.29 16.50
N ARG A 68 6.56 2.61 16.53
CA ARG A 68 7.28 3.55 15.66
C ARG A 68 8.79 3.60 15.91
N SER A 69 9.24 3.14 17.07
CA SER A 69 10.66 3.08 17.49
C SER A 69 11.25 1.68 17.37
N TYR A 70 10.58 0.76 16.67
CA TYR A 70 11.07 -0.61 16.47
C TYR A 70 12.35 -0.66 15.62
N LEU A 71 12.47 0.23 14.64
CA LEU A 71 13.70 0.47 13.87
C LEU A 71 14.34 1.78 14.32
N GLU A 72 15.60 1.99 13.94
CA GLU A 72 16.35 3.22 14.26
C GLU A 72 15.66 4.48 13.72
N SER A 73 15.14 4.41 12.48
CA SER A 73 14.39 5.49 11.85
C SER A 73 13.07 5.02 11.26
N VAL A 74 12.06 5.89 11.32
CA VAL A 74 10.78 5.67 10.61
C VAL A 74 11.00 5.51 9.10
N SER A 75 12.05 6.10 8.53
CA SER A 75 12.39 5.95 7.11
C SER A 75 12.89 4.55 6.73
N ASP A 76 13.26 3.73 7.70
CA ASP A 76 13.81 2.38 7.47
C ASP A 76 12.72 1.32 7.26
N PHE A 77 11.47 1.66 7.59
CA PHE A 77 10.33 0.80 7.25
C PHE A 77 10.10 0.80 5.73
N ASP A 78 9.85 -0.37 5.13
CA ASP A 78 9.53 -0.47 3.71
C ASP A 78 8.14 0.10 3.38
N ALA A 79 7.20 0.02 4.33
CA ALA A 79 5.88 0.59 4.18
C ALA A 79 5.30 1.13 5.50
N ILE A 80 4.45 2.14 5.39
CA ILE A 80 3.67 2.70 6.49
C ILE A 80 2.19 2.72 6.09
N LEU A 81 1.35 2.14 6.94
CA LEU A 81 -0.10 2.19 6.80
C LEU A 81 -0.67 3.31 7.65
N PHE A 82 -1.58 4.06 7.05
CA PHE A 82 -2.30 5.14 7.69
C PHE A 82 -3.80 4.87 7.61
N HIS A 83 -4.49 5.04 8.73
CA HIS A 83 -5.94 5.09 8.74
C HIS A 83 -6.40 6.56 8.66
N GLN A 84 -7.16 6.91 7.63
CA GLN A 84 -7.42 8.32 7.29
C GLN A 84 -8.23 9.07 8.37
N ARG A 85 -9.20 8.45 9.06
CA ARG A 85 -10.07 9.18 10.01
C ARG A 85 -9.36 9.65 11.27
N THR A 86 -8.32 8.95 11.68
CA THR A 86 -7.55 9.19 12.91
C THR A 86 -6.19 9.80 12.59
N LEU A 87 -5.96 10.19 11.33
CA LEU A 87 -4.70 10.77 10.90
C LEU A 87 -4.70 12.27 11.21
N SER A 88 -3.70 12.72 11.94
CA SER A 88 -3.52 14.13 12.27
C SER A 88 -2.44 14.76 11.40
N SER A 89 -2.65 16.01 10.96
CA SER A 89 -1.66 16.78 10.20
C SER A 89 -0.38 17.08 11.01
N ASN A 90 -0.50 17.07 12.34
CA ASN A 90 0.61 17.31 13.26
C ASN A 90 1.37 16.03 13.60
N ASP A 91 0.85 14.88 13.18
CA ASP A 91 1.41 13.56 13.47
C ASP A 91 1.67 12.80 12.16
N LEU A 92 2.66 13.27 11.41
CA LEU A 92 3.13 12.66 10.18
C LEU A 92 4.63 12.37 10.29
N PRO A 93 5.15 11.34 9.60
CA PRO A 93 6.58 11.11 9.55
C PRO A 93 7.30 12.35 9.02
N SER A 94 8.33 12.79 9.75
CA SER A 94 9.12 13.97 9.36
C SER A 94 10.01 13.73 8.15
N LYS A 95 10.39 12.46 7.92
CA LYS A 95 11.21 12.02 6.80
C LYS A 95 10.60 10.78 6.17
N ARG A 96 10.87 10.59 4.88
CA ARG A 96 10.44 9.42 4.09
C ARG A 96 11.58 8.99 3.17
N SER A 97 11.86 7.70 3.13
CA SER A 97 12.76 7.12 2.13
C SER A 97 12.11 7.05 0.75
N LEU A 98 12.88 7.22 -0.33
CA LEU A 98 12.37 7.13 -1.72
C LEU A 98 11.73 5.77 -2.03
N HIS A 99 12.17 4.71 -1.35
CA HIS A 99 11.66 3.36 -1.55
C HIS A 99 10.49 3.00 -0.61
N GLN A 100 10.22 3.84 0.39
CA GLN A 100 9.16 3.62 1.36
C GLN A 100 7.78 3.91 0.76
N ARG A 101 6.84 2.97 0.95
CA ARG A 101 5.46 3.10 0.46
C ARG A 101 4.50 3.56 1.55
N TYR A 102 3.70 4.59 1.26
CA TYR A 102 2.60 5.00 2.14
C TYR A 102 1.31 4.42 1.60
N ILE A 103 0.56 3.75 2.48
CA ILE A 103 -0.65 3.01 2.12
C ILE A 103 -1.78 3.50 3.01
N PHE A 104 -2.91 3.89 2.41
CA PHE A 104 -4.11 4.17 3.18
C PHE A 104 -4.88 2.86 3.43
N TYR A 105 -5.21 2.60 4.68
CA TYR A 105 -6.04 1.48 5.10
C TYR A 105 -7.44 1.98 5.44
N LEU A 106 -8.43 1.50 4.68
CA LEU A 106 -9.84 1.82 4.80
C LEU A 106 -10.64 0.59 4.37
N LEU A 107 -11.69 0.27 5.13
CA LEU A 107 -12.70 -0.74 4.76
C LEU A 107 -13.80 -0.14 3.88
N GLU A 108 -13.94 1.19 3.91
CA GLU A 108 -14.97 1.91 3.16
C GLU A 108 -14.62 2.04 1.68
N SER A 109 -15.64 2.15 0.83
CA SER A 109 -15.46 2.48 -0.57
C SER A 109 -14.82 3.87 -0.75
N PRO A 110 -14.10 4.12 -1.87
CA PRO A 110 -13.53 5.42 -2.16
C PRO A 110 -14.59 6.53 -2.31
N SER A 111 -15.84 6.18 -2.67
CA SER A 111 -16.95 7.14 -2.71
C SER A 111 -17.30 7.71 -1.34
N ASN A 112 -17.18 6.91 -0.27
CA ASN A 112 -17.36 7.38 1.11
C ASN A 112 -16.28 8.39 1.53
N MET A 113 -15.06 8.26 0.97
CA MET A 113 -13.99 9.21 1.24
C MET A 113 -14.30 10.61 0.66
N LEU A 114 -14.90 10.71 -0.52
CA LEU A 114 -15.27 11.99 -1.12
C LEU A 114 -16.31 12.74 -0.28
N TYR A 115 -17.31 12.04 0.27
CA TYR A 115 -18.32 12.64 1.14
C TYR A 115 -17.71 13.19 2.44
N GLN A 116 -16.74 12.46 3.01
CA GLN A 116 -16.07 12.87 4.25
C GLN A 116 -15.04 14.00 4.03
N THR A 117 -14.42 14.06 2.84
CA THR A 117 -13.41 15.08 2.49
C THR A 117 -14.06 16.44 2.17
N LEU A 118 -15.33 16.48 1.75
CA LEU A 118 -16.08 17.73 1.60
C LEU A 118 -16.24 18.50 2.93
N HIS A 119 -15.99 17.85 4.07
CA HIS A 119 -16.01 18.48 5.41
C HIS A 119 -14.62 18.68 6.05
N VAL A 120 -13.50 18.22 5.45
CA VAL A 120 -12.16 18.35 6.05
C VAL A 120 -11.11 18.71 5.00
N THR A 121 -10.87 20.01 4.80
CA THR A 121 -10.11 20.56 3.67
C THR A 121 -8.58 20.69 3.86
N ARG A 122 -7.91 20.01 4.80
CA ARG A 122 -6.45 20.26 5.00
C ARG A 122 -5.50 19.08 5.17
N THR A 123 -5.94 17.85 5.49
CA THR A 123 -4.99 16.78 5.88
C THR A 123 -4.54 15.88 4.72
N ALA A 124 -5.41 15.60 3.74
CA ALA A 124 -5.12 14.64 2.66
C ALA A 124 -4.06 15.14 1.64
N ALA A 125 -3.93 16.46 1.47
CA ALA A 125 -3.06 17.07 0.46
C ALA A 125 -1.55 16.95 0.76
N LYS A 126 -1.16 16.52 1.97
CA LYS A 126 0.24 16.45 2.39
C LYS A 126 0.88 15.07 2.14
N ILE A 127 0.06 14.02 1.99
CA ILE A 127 0.51 12.66 1.65
C ILE A 127 0.39 12.40 0.15
N ILE A 128 -0.66 12.95 -0.47
CA ILE A 128 -0.88 12.87 -1.91
C ILE A 128 -0.19 14.09 -2.53
N GLY A 129 1.06 13.90 -2.96
CA GLY A 129 1.71 14.88 -3.84
C GLY A 129 0.74 15.23 -4.98
N ARG A 130 0.44 16.53 -5.14
CA ARG A 130 -0.44 17.14 -6.14
C ARG A 130 -0.79 16.24 -7.33
N CYS A 131 -1.90 15.52 -7.22
CA CYS A 131 -2.70 15.03 -8.34
C CYS A 131 -4.17 15.31 -8.03
N VAL A 132 -4.53 16.58 -7.89
CA VAL A 132 -5.90 17.03 -8.10
C VAL A 132 -5.85 17.93 -9.33
N THR A 133 -5.80 17.31 -10.51
CA THR A 133 -6.16 17.98 -11.75
C THR A 133 -7.52 17.45 -12.16
N ASN A 134 -8.54 18.30 -11.99
CA ASN A 134 -9.82 18.31 -12.69
C ASN A 134 -10.56 16.97 -12.80
N TYR A 135 -11.39 16.65 -11.80
CA TYR A 135 -12.65 15.98 -12.10
C TYR A 135 -13.67 17.07 -12.49
N SER A 136 -13.85 17.26 -13.79
CA SER A 136 -15.05 17.88 -14.33
C SER A 136 -16.25 17.06 -13.86
N LYS A 137 -17.24 17.75 -13.26
CA LYS A 137 -18.53 17.16 -12.88
C LYS A 137 -19.13 16.40 -14.08
N PRO A 138 -19.55 15.13 -13.96
CA PRO A 138 -20.51 14.60 -14.92
C PRO A 138 -21.86 15.26 -14.64
N SER A 139 -22.37 15.99 -15.61
CA SER A 139 -23.76 16.43 -15.68
C SER A 139 -24.66 15.19 -15.61
N MET A 140 -25.48 15.11 -14.56
CA MET A 140 -26.64 14.21 -14.54
C MET A 140 -27.61 14.68 -15.63
N LEU A 141 -27.84 13.83 -16.64
CA LEU A 141 -29.02 13.89 -17.49
C LEU A 141 -29.94 12.75 -17.04
N TYR A 142 -31.12 13.16 -16.55
CA TYR A 142 -32.34 12.37 -16.64
C TYR A 142 -32.86 12.44 -18.07
#